data_AF-A0A3M2C0A1-F1
#
_entry.id   AF-A0A3M2C0A1-F1
#
_cell.length_a   1.000
_cell.length_b   1.000
_cell.length_c   1.000
_cell.angle_alpha   90.00
_cell.angle_beta   90.00
_cell.angle_gamma   90.00
#
_symmetry.space_group_name_H-M   'P 1'
#
loop_
_entity.id
_entity.type
_entity.pdbx_description
1 polymer ?
#
loop_
_entity_poly.entity_id
_entity_poly.type
_entity_poly.pdbx_seq_one_letter_code
_entity_poly.pdbx_strand_id
1 'polypeptide(L)'
;MAFQFKGDLLVGRAIYMGNVTSAQRAVFTPSVSGAIVYDSDVNTLFFWDGTKWTDMVNNNPFHVAATPPTPTDDSSAGFTEGFIWVDNANFEAYVCVDATVGNAIWNRITASNRVFLTNTAVAPATAGSPTTTEIMAAAGSLSDTIVHYNGTDIETNEPTHVWHVDKSGNYTMLRSPVSVSPGLTTTLVNAAGTSTIGTREILTGTTNYTRTLPAATNVGDYLEFLIPAGQGAKTVAAQTGESINGVSGGTFVMNIESATYRATVSGTGAWEVERLGSPTTRRLLSRVRAFMVSATSVNVNSYIPLRPESATGDPIMPANTYFYLKTGRRYWVYYHFRAKHTSPSFVGIGPYDVTSNTYLYNPTTISFNTSATSSYNDMDSAAGGMLLEPVIDFTMAFRIYNAGSNPITIDNFGTHVEVVELPKYIYE
;
A
#
# COMPACT_ATOMS: atom_id res chain seq x y z
N MET A 1 45.85 17.91 33.33
CA MET A 1 45.18 19.15 32.90
C MET A 1 43.69 18.84 32.87
N ALA A 2 42.92 19.32 33.85
CA ALA A 2 41.49 19.01 33.97
C ALA A 2 40.69 20.02 33.15
N PHE A 3 40.05 19.57 32.07
CA PHE A 3 39.10 20.40 31.33
C PHE A 3 37.72 20.28 31.99
N GLN A 4 37.23 21.37 32.55
CA GLN A 4 35.90 21.45 33.15
C GLN A 4 34.93 22.08 32.14
N PHE A 5 34.20 21.26 31.39
CA PHE A 5 33.18 21.75 30.47
C PHE A 5 31.88 22.01 31.25
N LYS A 6 31.53 23.30 31.45
CA LYS A 6 30.20 23.70 31.94
C LYS A 6 29.21 23.66 30.78
N GLY A 7 28.77 22.45 30.43
CA GLY A 7 27.55 22.24 29.65
C GLY A 7 26.44 21.80 30.59
N ASP A 8 25.27 22.42 30.50
CA ASP A 8 24.10 22.04 31.27
C ASP A 8 23.64 20.64 30.84
N LEU A 9 24.00 19.63 31.64
CA LEU A 9 23.62 18.22 31.45
C LEU A 9 22.09 18.00 31.52
N LEU A 10 21.30 18.98 31.99
CA LEU A 10 19.85 18.90 32.01
C LEU A 10 19.22 19.12 30.63
N VAL A 11 19.98 19.65 29.66
CA VAL A 11 19.48 19.90 28.29
C VAL A 11 19.91 18.81 27.31
N GLY A 12 20.02 17.56 27.76
CA GLY A 12 19.85 16.34 26.96
C GLY A 12 20.56 16.20 25.59
N ARG A 13 21.65 16.94 25.30
CA ARG A 13 22.28 16.96 23.96
C ARG A 13 23.80 17.13 23.95
N ALA A 14 24.48 16.89 25.07
CA ALA A 14 25.94 16.90 25.08
C ALA A 14 26.47 15.47 24.86
N ILE A 15 26.97 15.21 23.65
CA ILE A 15 27.85 14.07 23.38
C ILE A 15 29.15 14.37 24.13
N TYR A 16 29.34 13.76 25.30
CA TYR A 16 30.64 13.74 25.96
C TYR A 16 31.54 12.82 25.14
N MET A 17 32.76 13.27 24.80
CA MET A 17 33.81 12.43 24.19
C MET A 17 35.09 12.61 25.01
N GLY A 18 34.99 12.36 26.31
CA GLY A 18 36.18 12.34 27.18
C GLY A 18 36.96 11.05 26.98
N ASN A 19 38.29 11.18 26.90
CA ASN A 19 39.21 10.06 27.10
C ASN A 19 39.35 9.83 28.62
N VAL A 20 38.94 8.66 29.10
CA VAL A 20 38.97 8.27 30.51
C VAL A 20 39.77 6.98 30.67
N THR A 21 40.25 6.68 31.87
CA THR A 21 40.77 5.34 32.22
C THR A 21 39.62 4.44 32.70
N SER A 22 39.84 3.13 32.78
CA SER A 22 38.86 2.18 33.32
C SER A 22 38.48 2.52 34.77
N ALA A 23 39.46 2.94 35.57
CA ALA A 23 39.21 3.40 36.94
C ALA A 23 38.36 4.68 36.99
N GLN A 24 38.61 5.64 36.10
CA GLN A 24 37.83 6.87 36.01
C GLN A 24 36.40 6.61 35.53
N ARG A 25 36.22 5.73 34.55
CA ARG A 25 34.89 5.31 34.09
C ARG A 25 34.11 4.62 35.21
N ALA A 26 34.74 3.73 35.98
CA ALA A 26 34.08 2.96 37.04
C ALA A 26 33.54 3.83 38.19
N VAL A 27 34.14 4.99 38.46
CA VAL A 27 33.69 5.93 39.52
C VAL A 27 32.76 7.03 38.98
N PHE A 28 32.58 7.11 37.67
CA PHE A 28 31.74 8.13 37.02
C PHE A 28 30.40 7.52 36.59
N THR A 29 29.31 8.00 37.18
CA THR A 29 27.93 7.56 36.89
C THR A 29 27.14 8.73 36.30
N PRO A 30 26.91 8.76 34.98
CA PRO A 30 26.04 9.75 34.35
C PRO A 30 24.61 9.71 34.90
N SER A 31 24.00 10.88 35.08
CA SER A 31 22.62 11.00 35.59
C SER A 31 21.54 10.66 34.54
N VAL A 32 21.92 10.50 33.28
CA VAL A 32 21.03 10.18 32.15
C VAL A 32 21.72 9.21 31.18
N SER A 33 20.95 8.36 30.49
CA SER A 33 21.48 7.47 29.43
C SER A 33 22.02 8.25 28.24
N GLY A 34 22.90 7.60 27.46
CA GLY A 34 23.45 8.13 26.20
C GLY A 34 24.79 8.86 26.32
N ALA A 35 25.39 8.94 27.51
CA ALA A 35 26.77 9.41 27.63
C ALA A 35 27.73 8.43 26.92
N ILE A 36 28.68 8.95 26.16
CA ILE A 36 29.72 8.16 25.50
C ILE A 36 31.08 8.53 26.11
N VAL A 37 31.97 7.57 26.27
CA VAL A 37 33.37 7.82 26.66
C VAL A 37 34.28 6.92 25.85
N TYR A 38 35.51 7.35 25.61
CA TYR A 38 36.57 6.48 25.13
C TYR A 38 37.42 6.07 26.33
N ASP A 39 37.51 4.77 26.61
CA ASP A 39 38.38 4.25 27.66
C ASP A 39 39.75 3.91 27.09
N SER A 40 40.76 4.64 27.53
CA SER A 40 42.16 4.49 27.12
C SER A 40 42.85 3.23 27.63
N ASP A 41 42.39 2.63 28.73
CA ASP A 41 43.03 1.42 29.27
C ASP A 41 42.69 0.20 28.39
N VAL A 42 41.47 0.17 27.84
CA VAL A 42 40.96 -0.93 26.99
C VAL A 42 40.79 -0.53 25.53
N ASN A 43 41.15 0.71 25.16
CA ASN A 43 41.13 1.24 23.79
C ASN A 43 39.78 1.04 23.08
N THR A 44 38.66 1.31 23.75
CA THR A 44 37.31 1.17 23.17
C THR A 44 36.32 2.22 23.68
N LEU A 45 35.25 2.45 22.91
CA LEU A 45 34.16 3.33 23.25
C LEU A 45 33.17 2.61 24.18
N PHE A 46 32.66 3.32 25.17
CA PHE A 46 31.59 2.86 26.05
C PHE A 46 30.42 3.83 25.99
N PHE A 47 29.20 3.31 26.06
CA PHE A 47 28.00 4.10 26.24
C PHE A 47 27.34 3.80 27.59
N TRP A 48 26.77 4.79 28.24
CA TRP A 48 25.99 4.62 29.46
C TRP A 48 24.53 4.34 29.10
N ASP A 49 24.02 3.16 29.43
CA ASP A 49 22.63 2.77 29.11
C ASP A 49 21.58 3.32 30.11
N GLY A 50 22.04 4.00 31.17
CA GLY A 50 21.22 4.46 32.29
C GLY A 50 21.51 3.70 33.59
N THR A 51 22.11 2.52 33.50
CA THR A 51 22.40 1.64 34.64
C THR A 51 23.87 1.22 34.73
N LYS A 52 24.53 1.03 33.59
CA LYS A 52 25.94 0.64 33.51
C LYS A 52 26.61 1.18 32.25
N TRP A 53 27.94 1.17 32.27
CA TRP A 53 28.76 1.38 31.08
C TRP A 53 28.78 0.10 30.25
N THR A 54 28.40 0.22 28.98
CA THR A 54 28.36 -0.88 28.02
C THR A 54 29.37 -0.60 26.92
N ASP A 55 30.23 -1.58 26.65
CA ASP A 55 31.25 -1.49 25.60
C ASP A 55 30.57 -1.45 24.22
N MET A 56 30.84 -0.44 23.41
CA MET A 56 30.24 -0.32 22.07
C MET A 56 30.87 -1.26 21.05
N VAL A 57 32.11 -1.68 21.26
CA VAL A 57 32.85 -2.52 20.32
C VAL A 57 32.71 -3.98 20.68
N ASN A 58 32.77 -4.33 21.97
CA ASN A 58 32.64 -5.72 22.42
C ASN A 58 31.20 -6.17 22.66
N ASN A 59 30.25 -5.23 22.79
CA ASN A 59 28.82 -5.53 22.79
C ASN A 59 28.19 -5.25 21.41
N ASN A 60 29.03 -5.26 20.36
CA ASN A 60 28.57 -5.19 18.98
C ASN A 60 27.74 -6.45 18.72
N PRO A 61 26.48 -6.35 18.28
CA PRO A 61 25.64 -7.49 17.93
C PRO A 61 26.14 -8.15 16.64
N PHE A 62 27.45 -8.24 16.42
CA PHE A 62 28.07 -8.73 15.20
C PHE A 62 29.30 -9.56 15.55
N HIS A 63 29.15 -10.88 15.40
CA HIS A 63 30.19 -11.88 15.57
C HIS A 63 30.58 -12.44 14.21
N VAL A 64 31.88 -12.69 13.98
CA VAL A 64 32.40 -13.30 12.74
C VAL A 64 33.22 -14.53 13.10
N ALA A 65 32.85 -15.69 12.57
CA ALA A 65 33.53 -16.95 12.78
C ALA A 65 33.64 -17.75 11.48
N ALA A 66 34.45 -18.81 11.49
CA ALA A 66 34.62 -19.74 10.34
C ALA A 66 33.69 -20.96 10.39
N THR A 67 32.76 -20.97 11.35
CA THR A 67 31.78 -22.03 11.57
C THR A 67 30.43 -21.39 11.90
N PRO A 68 29.30 -22.09 11.65
CA PRO A 68 28.00 -21.62 12.07
C PRO A 68 27.90 -21.61 13.61
N PRO A 69 26.97 -20.82 14.19
CA PRO A 69 26.73 -20.85 15.61
C PRO A 69 26.18 -22.20 16.05
N THR A 70 26.48 -22.58 17.27
CA THR A 70 26.02 -23.79 17.96
C THR A 70 25.06 -23.42 19.09
N PRO A 71 24.32 -24.39 19.66
CA PRO A 71 23.45 -24.12 20.81
C PRO A 71 24.18 -23.61 22.07
N THR A 72 25.51 -23.78 22.15
CA THR A 72 26.35 -23.26 23.25
C THR A 72 26.86 -21.84 23.01
N ASP A 73 26.62 -21.28 21.82
CA ASP A 73 26.86 -19.87 21.53
C ASP A 73 25.68 -19.05 22.08
N ASP A 74 25.62 -18.98 23.41
CA ASP A 74 24.49 -18.50 24.20
C ASP A 74 24.88 -17.35 25.16
N SER A 75 23.99 -16.99 26.10
CA SER A 75 24.23 -15.93 27.09
C SER A 75 25.39 -16.19 28.04
N SER A 76 25.78 -17.44 28.29
CA SER A 76 27.00 -17.77 29.04
C SER A 76 28.28 -17.54 28.22
N ALA A 77 28.19 -17.59 26.89
CA ALA A 77 29.25 -17.22 25.96
C ALA A 77 29.25 -15.72 25.58
N GLY A 78 28.30 -14.95 26.12
CA GLY A 78 28.21 -13.49 25.94
C GLY A 78 27.28 -13.02 24.82
N PHE A 79 26.51 -13.93 24.21
CA PHE A 79 25.54 -13.58 23.17
C PHE A 79 24.19 -13.19 23.80
N THR A 80 23.44 -12.29 23.15
CA THR A 80 22.06 -11.97 23.53
C THR A 80 21.14 -12.05 22.32
N GLU A 81 19.82 -12.02 22.52
CA GLU A 81 18.89 -11.94 21.39
C GLU A 81 19.20 -10.71 20.52
N GLY A 82 19.11 -10.87 19.20
CA GLY A 82 19.43 -9.84 18.21
C GLY A 82 20.89 -9.83 17.73
N PHE A 83 21.79 -10.60 18.35
CA PHE A 83 23.16 -10.76 17.83
C PHE A 83 23.13 -11.38 16.43
N ILE A 84 23.98 -10.87 15.56
CA ILE A 84 24.22 -11.36 14.21
C ILE A 84 25.53 -12.14 14.24
N TRP A 85 25.49 -13.37 13.72
CA TRP A 85 26.65 -14.21 13.51
C TRP A 85 26.91 -14.34 12.02
N VAL A 86 28.14 -14.06 11.58
CA VAL A 86 28.57 -14.22 10.19
C VAL A 86 29.57 -15.37 10.12
N ASP A 87 29.14 -16.46 9.50
CA ASP A 87 30.00 -17.58 9.09
C ASP A 87 30.70 -17.20 7.78
N ASN A 88 31.96 -16.80 7.88
CA ASN A 88 32.74 -16.35 6.74
C ASN A 88 33.29 -17.49 5.87
N ALA A 89 33.22 -18.75 6.32
CA ALA A 89 33.65 -19.90 5.54
C ALA A 89 32.56 -20.31 4.55
N ASN A 90 31.28 -20.23 4.97
CA ASN A 90 30.13 -20.60 4.16
C ASN A 90 29.36 -19.40 3.56
N PHE A 91 29.77 -18.18 3.89
CA PHE A 91 29.07 -16.94 3.53
C PHE A 91 27.63 -16.89 4.05
N GLU A 92 27.41 -17.41 5.26
CA GLU A 92 26.12 -17.44 5.91
C GLU A 92 26.05 -16.44 7.08
N ALA A 93 24.85 -15.94 7.35
CA ALA A 93 24.54 -15.03 8.42
C ALA A 93 23.37 -15.59 9.22
N TYR A 94 23.42 -15.42 10.52
CA TYR A 94 22.44 -15.90 11.48
C TYR A 94 22.08 -14.78 12.46
N VAL A 95 20.88 -14.82 13.03
CA VAL A 95 20.46 -13.95 14.13
C VAL A 95 20.07 -14.80 15.33
N CYS A 96 20.59 -14.47 16.51
CA CYS A 96 20.22 -15.09 17.77
C CYS A 96 18.80 -14.66 18.12
N VAL A 97 17.86 -15.62 18.18
CA VAL A 97 16.46 -15.34 18.54
C VAL A 97 16.15 -15.73 19.98
N ASP A 98 16.98 -16.57 20.59
CA ASP A 98 16.91 -16.98 21.99
C ASP A 98 18.35 -17.31 22.45
N ALA A 99 18.83 -16.66 23.51
CA ALA A 99 20.18 -16.85 24.04
C ALA A 99 20.23 -17.72 25.32
N THR A 100 19.24 -18.59 25.52
CA THR A 100 19.17 -19.50 26.68
C THR A 100 20.43 -20.35 26.82
N VAL A 101 20.99 -20.41 28.04
CA VAL A 101 22.21 -21.16 28.36
C VAL A 101 22.08 -22.64 27.97
N GLY A 102 23.00 -23.12 27.14
CA GLY A 102 23.08 -24.47 26.59
C GLY A 102 22.08 -24.78 25.47
N ASN A 103 21.23 -23.82 25.09
CA ASN A 103 20.16 -24.02 24.12
C ASN A 103 19.83 -22.73 23.33
N ALA A 104 20.85 -22.02 22.87
CA ALA A 104 20.63 -20.86 22.01
C ALA A 104 19.98 -21.28 20.69
N ILE A 105 19.06 -20.46 20.20
CA ILE A 105 18.39 -20.63 18.91
C ILE A 105 18.90 -19.54 17.96
N TRP A 106 19.49 -19.99 16.86
CA TRP A 106 20.03 -19.15 15.81
C TRP A 106 19.26 -19.36 14.50
N ASN A 107 18.65 -18.30 14.00
CA ASN A 107 17.95 -18.33 12.72
C ASN A 107 18.86 -17.85 11.61
N ARG A 108 19.07 -18.66 10.56
CA ARG A 108 19.78 -18.22 9.36
C ARG A 108 19.00 -17.10 8.66
N ILE A 109 19.69 -16.02 8.33
CA ILE A 109 19.14 -14.82 7.65
C ILE A 109 19.80 -14.53 6.30
N THR A 110 20.80 -15.32 5.88
CA THR A 110 21.27 -15.27 4.49
C THR A 110 20.12 -15.62 3.56
N ALA A 111 19.95 -14.80 2.50
CA ALA A 111 18.94 -15.05 1.49
C ALA A 111 19.07 -16.49 0.97
N SER A 112 17.95 -17.20 0.93
CA SER A 112 17.88 -18.56 0.39
C SER A 112 18.62 -18.65 -0.94
N ASN A 113 19.30 -19.78 -1.14
CA ASN A 113 20.09 -20.02 -2.34
C ASN A 113 19.24 -19.67 -3.57
N ARG A 114 19.78 -18.91 -4.53
CA ARG A 114 19.05 -18.55 -5.74
C ARG A 114 19.47 -19.51 -6.83
N VAL A 115 18.51 -20.18 -7.45
CA VAL A 115 18.77 -21.07 -8.58
C VAL A 115 18.22 -20.43 -9.85
N PHE A 116 19.10 -20.17 -10.80
CA PHE A 116 18.72 -19.79 -12.15
C PHE A 116 18.43 -21.04 -12.97
N LEU A 117 17.22 -21.13 -13.52
CA LEU A 117 16.90 -22.15 -14.51
C LEU A 117 16.99 -21.56 -15.91
N THR A 118 17.82 -22.18 -16.74
CA THR A 118 17.98 -21.81 -18.15
C THR A 118 16.72 -22.20 -18.93
N ASN A 119 16.43 -21.47 -20.01
CA ASN A 119 15.39 -21.85 -20.96
C ASN A 119 15.63 -23.25 -21.54
N THR A 120 16.88 -23.65 -21.71
CA THR A 120 17.24 -25.02 -22.10
C THR A 120 16.87 -26.06 -21.04
N ALA A 121 17.05 -25.78 -19.74
CA ALA A 121 16.69 -26.72 -18.67
C ALA A 121 15.18 -26.84 -18.48
N VAL A 122 14.45 -25.72 -18.59
CA VAL A 122 12.98 -25.70 -18.43
C VAL A 122 12.28 -26.26 -19.66
N ALA A 123 12.80 -25.97 -20.86
CA ALA A 123 12.22 -26.33 -22.15
C ALA A 123 10.70 -26.08 -22.22
N PRO A 124 10.23 -24.85 -21.94
CA PRO A 124 8.80 -24.58 -21.83
C PRO A 124 8.09 -24.74 -23.17
N ALA A 125 6.85 -25.25 -23.13
CA ALA A 125 6.01 -25.44 -24.31
C ALA A 125 5.80 -24.13 -25.10
N THR A 126 5.76 -23.00 -24.39
CA THR A 126 5.82 -21.66 -24.97
C THR A 126 7.08 -20.95 -24.50
N ALA A 127 7.98 -20.60 -25.43
CA ALA A 127 9.22 -19.91 -25.12
C ALA A 127 8.96 -18.64 -24.29
N GLY A 128 9.68 -18.49 -23.16
CA GLY A 128 9.52 -17.34 -22.27
C GLY A 128 8.26 -17.36 -21.38
N SER A 129 7.44 -18.41 -21.40
CA SER A 129 6.24 -18.54 -20.57
C SER A 129 6.10 -19.94 -19.94
N PRO A 130 7.03 -20.32 -19.03
CA PRO A 130 6.98 -21.59 -18.35
C PRO A 130 5.81 -21.67 -17.35
N THR A 131 5.25 -22.86 -17.24
CA THR A 131 4.30 -23.24 -16.20
C THR A 131 5.01 -23.66 -14.92
N THR A 132 4.31 -23.61 -13.78
CA THR A 132 4.86 -24.13 -12.52
C THR A 132 5.24 -25.61 -12.63
N THR A 133 4.51 -26.41 -13.41
CA THR A 133 4.83 -27.84 -13.64
C THR A 133 6.15 -28.03 -14.38
N GLU A 134 6.43 -27.24 -15.41
CA GLU A 134 7.71 -27.29 -16.14
C GLU A 134 8.87 -26.86 -15.23
N ILE A 135 8.66 -25.82 -14.41
CA ILE A 135 9.66 -25.37 -13.44
C ILE A 135 9.93 -26.42 -12.37
N MET A 136 8.89 -27.06 -11.83
CA MET A 136 9.04 -28.15 -10.86
C MET A 136 9.84 -29.32 -11.47
N ALA A 137 9.56 -29.68 -12.72
CA ALA A 137 10.27 -30.75 -13.40
C ALA A 137 11.75 -30.41 -13.62
N ALA A 138 12.05 -29.17 -14.03
CA ALA A 138 13.41 -28.72 -14.30
C ALA A 138 14.24 -28.46 -13.04
N ALA A 139 13.61 -27.94 -12.00
CA ALA A 139 14.25 -27.71 -10.71
C ALA A 139 14.55 -29.01 -9.96
N GLY A 140 13.77 -30.07 -10.18
CA GLY A 140 13.94 -31.34 -9.48
C GLY A 140 13.68 -31.21 -7.97
N SER A 141 14.58 -31.75 -7.15
CA SER A 141 14.41 -31.88 -5.69
C SER A 141 14.87 -30.65 -4.88
N LEU A 142 14.78 -29.44 -5.43
CA LEU A 142 15.12 -28.23 -4.68
C LEU A 142 14.13 -27.98 -3.53
N SER A 143 14.61 -27.38 -2.45
CA SER A 143 13.83 -26.99 -1.27
C SER A 143 14.47 -25.76 -0.60
N ASP A 144 13.66 -24.92 0.04
CA ASP A 144 14.10 -23.69 0.72
C ASP A 144 14.99 -22.79 -0.17
N THR A 145 14.52 -22.51 -1.38
CA THR A 145 15.26 -21.77 -2.42
C THR A 145 14.37 -20.80 -3.18
N ILE A 146 14.98 -19.78 -3.77
CA ILE A 146 14.34 -18.94 -4.78
C ILE A 146 14.77 -19.42 -6.16
N VAL A 147 13.82 -19.96 -6.91
CA VAL A 147 14.03 -20.32 -8.31
C VAL A 147 13.65 -19.14 -9.18
N HIS A 148 14.50 -18.78 -10.14
CA HIS A 148 14.21 -17.69 -11.06
C HIS A 148 14.53 -18.07 -12.50
N TYR A 149 13.78 -17.45 -13.40
CA TYR A 149 13.81 -17.72 -14.83
C TYR A 149 13.60 -16.42 -15.62
N ASN A 150 14.32 -16.25 -16.72
CA ASN A 150 14.25 -15.02 -17.52
C ASN A 150 13.93 -15.23 -19.00
N GLY A 151 13.55 -16.44 -19.42
CA GLY A 151 13.26 -16.72 -20.83
C GLY A 151 14.51 -16.88 -21.71
N THR A 152 15.70 -16.74 -21.13
CA THR A 152 16.98 -16.85 -21.83
C THR A 152 17.89 -17.83 -21.09
N ASP A 153 19.04 -18.14 -21.67
CA ASP A 153 20.07 -18.95 -21.01
C ASP A 153 21.17 -18.07 -20.37
N ILE A 154 20.85 -16.82 -20.06
CA ILE A 154 21.81 -15.82 -19.53
C ILE A 154 21.36 -15.40 -18.14
N GLU A 155 22.05 -15.84 -17.08
CA GLU A 155 21.67 -15.59 -15.68
C GLU A 155 21.59 -14.10 -15.33
N THR A 156 22.44 -13.27 -15.94
CA THR A 156 22.48 -11.82 -15.67
C THR A 156 21.28 -11.05 -16.21
N ASN A 157 20.44 -11.66 -17.06
CA ASN A 157 19.23 -11.01 -17.55
C ASN A 157 18.17 -10.93 -16.45
N GLU A 158 17.35 -9.87 -16.47
CA GLU A 158 16.34 -9.65 -15.45
C GLU A 158 15.35 -10.84 -15.33
N PRO A 159 15.11 -11.37 -14.13
CA PRO A 159 14.13 -12.43 -13.92
C PRO A 159 12.73 -12.01 -14.38
N THR A 160 12.18 -12.79 -15.31
CA THR A 160 10.78 -12.64 -15.74
C THR A 160 9.83 -13.36 -14.80
N HIS A 161 10.27 -14.50 -14.25
CA HIS A 161 9.50 -15.30 -13.31
C HIS A 161 10.35 -15.65 -12.09
N VAL A 162 9.70 -15.71 -10.93
CA VAL A 162 10.34 -16.08 -9.67
C VAL A 162 9.38 -16.98 -8.88
N TRP A 163 9.88 -18.09 -8.37
CA TRP A 163 9.19 -18.99 -7.47
C TRP A 163 9.94 -19.10 -6.15
N HIS A 164 9.18 -19.19 -5.07
CA HIS A 164 9.68 -19.69 -3.80
C HIS A 164 9.40 -21.19 -3.72
N VAL A 165 10.44 -21.95 -3.41
CA VAL A 165 10.34 -23.37 -3.13
C VAL A 165 10.50 -23.55 -1.62
N ASP A 166 9.45 -23.97 -0.94
CA ASP A 166 9.49 -24.12 0.51
C ASP A 166 10.32 -25.35 0.94
N LYS A 167 10.46 -25.57 2.25
CA LYS A 167 11.20 -26.71 2.82
C LYS A 167 10.59 -28.08 2.46
N SER A 168 9.32 -28.12 2.07
CA SER A 168 8.62 -29.33 1.65
C SER A 168 8.68 -29.55 0.13
N GLY A 169 9.31 -28.64 -0.62
CA GLY A 169 9.39 -28.69 -2.07
C GLY A 169 8.17 -28.13 -2.80
N ASN A 170 7.28 -27.38 -2.13
CA ASN A 170 6.14 -26.75 -2.79
C ASN A 170 6.56 -25.44 -3.47
N TYR A 171 6.10 -25.23 -4.71
CA TYR A 171 6.45 -24.07 -5.53
C TYR A 171 5.33 -23.04 -5.48
N THR A 172 5.64 -21.85 -4.98
CA THR A 172 4.76 -20.69 -4.99
C THR A 172 5.33 -19.63 -5.93
N MET A 173 4.60 -19.29 -6.99
CA MET A 173 5.02 -18.22 -7.89
C MET A 173 4.94 -16.88 -7.16
N LEU A 174 6.08 -16.21 -7.00
CA LEU A 174 6.20 -14.88 -6.40
C LEU A 174 6.11 -13.78 -7.46
N ARG A 175 6.66 -14.04 -8.65
CA ARG A 175 6.65 -13.13 -9.78
C ARG A 175 6.27 -13.93 -11.02
N SER A 176 5.21 -13.50 -11.68
CA SER A 176 4.95 -13.79 -13.10
C SER A 176 5.54 -12.62 -13.90
N PRO A 177 5.90 -12.79 -15.18
CA PRO A 177 6.20 -11.67 -16.05
C PRO A 177 5.06 -10.68 -15.89
N VAL A 178 5.43 -9.43 -15.60
CA VAL A 178 4.56 -8.33 -16.00
C VAL A 178 4.40 -8.60 -17.47
N SER A 179 3.21 -9.00 -17.92
CA SER A 179 2.93 -9.26 -19.32
C SER A 179 3.52 -8.06 -20.04
N VAL A 180 4.69 -8.23 -20.67
CA VAL A 180 5.35 -7.15 -21.39
C VAL A 180 4.35 -6.88 -22.46
N SER A 181 3.55 -5.85 -22.24
CA SER A 181 2.26 -5.75 -22.88
C SER A 181 2.61 -5.79 -24.36
N PRO A 182 2.23 -6.85 -25.09
CA PRO A 182 2.83 -7.15 -26.38
C PRO A 182 2.75 -5.87 -27.17
N GLY A 183 3.91 -5.33 -27.56
CA GLY A 183 3.99 -3.96 -28.07
C GLY A 183 2.88 -3.79 -29.08
N LEU A 184 1.94 -2.88 -28.80
CA LEU A 184 0.67 -2.87 -29.54
C LEU A 184 0.97 -2.65 -31.02
N THR A 185 0.52 -3.58 -31.86
CA THR A 185 0.68 -3.42 -33.31
C THR A 185 -0.19 -2.25 -33.73
N THR A 186 0.43 -1.20 -34.27
CA THR A 186 -0.30 0.03 -34.64
C THR A 186 -0.92 -0.12 -36.02
N THR A 187 -2.22 0.15 -36.14
CA THR A 187 -2.97 0.05 -37.40
C THR A 187 -3.77 1.32 -37.66
N LEU A 188 -3.81 1.77 -38.91
CA LEU A 188 -4.66 2.90 -39.33
C LEU A 188 -6.05 2.37 -39.68
N VAL A 189 -7.09 2.98 -39.11
CA VAL A 189 -8.48 2.59 -39.32
C VAL A 189 -9.30 3.83 -39.69
N ASN A 190 -10.18 3.73 -40.69
CA ASN A 190 -11.01 4.84 -41.17
C ASN A 190 -12.48 4.46 -41.43
N ALA A 191 -12.90 3.28 -40.98
CA ALA A 191 -14.24 2.76 -41.20
C ALA A 191 -14.69 1.80 -40.07
N ALA A 192 -15.98 1.49 -40.06
CA ALA A 192 -16.54 0.48 -39.16
C ALA A 192 -15.92 -0.91 -39.39
N GLY A 193 -15.94 -1.75 -38.35
CA GLY A 193 -15.41 -3.12 -38.40
C GLY A 193 -14.99 -3.63 -37.02
N THR A 194 -14.46 -4.85 -36.95
CA THR A 194 -14.04 -5.47 -35.69
C THR A 194 -12.58 -5.17 -35.39
N SER A 195 -12.28 -4.77 -34.16
CA SER A 195 -10.92 -4.52 -33.68
C SER A 195 -10.20 -5.82 -33.29
N THR A 196 -8.86 -5.77 -33.19
CA THR A 196 -8.04 -6.94 -32.85
C THR A 196 -7.34 -6.71 -31.49
N ILE A 197 -7.36 -7.73 -30.62
CA ILE A 197 -6.65 -7.70 -29.33
C ILE A 197 -5.15 -7.46 -29.57
N GLY A 198 -4.50 -6.66 -28.71
CA GLY A 198 -3.07 -6.36 -28.85
C GLY A 198 -2.73 -5.37 -29.96
N THR A 199 -3.72 -4.64 -30.49
CA THR A 199 -3.49 -3.56 -31.46
C THR A 199 -3.71 -2.17 -30.86
N ARG A 200 -3.06 -1.18 -31.46
CA ARG A 200 -3.37 0.25 -31.30
C ARG A 200 -3.96 0.76 -32.59
N GLU A 201 -5.26 0.97 -32.62
CA GLU A 201 -5.96 1.50 -33.79
C GLU A 201 -5.89 3.04 -33.79
N ILE A 202 -5.29 3.64 -34.82
CA ILE A 202 -5.34 5.07 -35.07
C ILE A 202 -6.61 5.35 -35.87
N LEU A 203 -7.62 5.88 -35.20
CA LEU A 203 -8.95 6.13 -35.75
C LEU A 203 -8.98 7.47 -36.51
N THR A 204 -8.93 7.38 -37.83
CA THR A 204 -8.93 8.51 -38.76
C THR A 204 -10.27 8.65 -39.48
N GLY A 205 -10.48 9.77 -40.20
CA GLY A 205 -11.71 10.12 -40.89
C GLY A 205 -12.62 11.01 -40.03
N THR A 206 -13.20 12.05 -40.62
CA THR A 206 -14.08 13.02 -39.96
C THR A 206 -15.48 12.48 -39.69
N THR A 207 -15.86 11.39 -40.33
CA THR A 207 -17.16 10.73 -40.13
C THR A 207 -17.15 9.92 -38.84
N ASN A 208 -18.27 9.93 -38.11
CA ASN A 208 -18.47 9.04 -36.97
C ASN A 208 -18.68 7.61 -37.48
N TYR A 209 -17.92 6.64 -36.94
CA TYR A 209 -18.14 5.22 -37.19
C TYR A 209 -17.95 4.42 -35.90
N THR A 210 -18.49 3.20 -35.91
CA THR A 210 -18.46 2.28 -34.78
C THR A 210 -17.45 1.15 -35.04
N ARG A 211 -16.55 0.92 -34.10
CA ARG A 211 -15.71 -0.29 -34.04
C ARG A 211 -16.37 -1.32 -33.13
N THR A 212 -16.41 -2.57 -33.54
CA THR A 212 -16.87 -3.68 -32.70
C THR A 212 -15.67 -4.26 -31.97
N LEU A 213 -15.73 -4.38 -30.65
CA LEU A 213 -14.69 -5.05 -29.88
C LEU A 213 -14.66 -6.55 -30.22
N PRO A 214 -13.49 -7.20 -30.17
CA PRO A 214 -13.40 -8.65 -30.27
C PRO A 214 -14.05 -9.31 -29.05
N ALA A 215 -14.26 -10.63 -29.11
CA ALA A 215 -14.83 -11.36 -27.97
C ALA A 215 -13.93 -11.26 -26.73
N ALA A 216 -14.52 -10.89 -25.59
CA ALA A 216 -13.88 -10.77 -24.29
C ALA A 216 -13.63 -12.17 -23.68
N THR A 217 -12.57 -12.83 -24.13
CA THR A 217 -12.24 -14.22 -23.76
C THR A 217 -11.28 -14.31 -22.57
N ASN A 218 -10.13 -13.64 -22.62
CA ASN A 218 -9.12 -13.68 -21.55
C ASN A 218 -9.09 -12.38 -20.76
N VAL A 219 -9.25 -12.47 -19.43
CA VAL A 219 -9.16 -11.31 -18.54
C VAL A 219 -7.77 -10.69 -18.63
N GLY A 220 -7.72 -9.36 -18.76
CA GLY A 220 -6.48 -8.60 -18.92
C GLY A 220 -6.04 -8.37 -20.36
N ASP A 221 -6.65 -9.07 -21.35
CA ASP A 221 -6.47 -8.72 -22.76
C ASP A 221 -6.94 -7.28 -22.99
N TYR A 222 -6.24 -6.56 -23.86
CA TYR A 222 -6.57 -5.18 -24.12
C TYR A 222 -6.18 -4.73 -25.54
N LEU A 223 -6.75 -3.61 -25.96
CA LEU A 223 -6.39 -2.88 -27.17
C LEU A 223 -6.55 -1.38 -26.93
N GLU A 224 -5.91 -0.57 -27.77
CA GLU A 224 -5.97 0.89 -27.66
C GLU A 224 -6.53 1.56 -28.90
N PHE A 225 -7.20 2.69 -28.69
CA PHE A 225 -7.67 3.57 -29.74
C PHE A 225 -7.03 4.93 -29.58
N LEU A 226 -6.35 5.41 -30.62
CA LEU A 226 -5.87 6.79 -30.69
C LEU A 226 -6.79 7.57 -31.62
N ILE A 227 -7.36 8.68 -31.14
CA ILE A 227 -8.12 9.61 -31.98
C ILE A 227 -7.27 10.86 -32.20
N PRO A 228 -6.66 11.06 -33.39
CA PRO A 228 -5.96 12.30 -33.71
C PRO A 228 -6.86 13.54 -33.64
N ALA A 229 -6.25 14.73 -33.64
CA ALA A 229 -6.99 15.98 -33.77
C ALA A 229 -7.79 16.05 -35.10
N GLY A 230 -8.98 16.66 -35.05
CA GLY A 230 -9.85 16.92 -36.19
C GLY A 230 -10.56 15.69 -36.78
N GLN A 231 -10.61 14.57 -36.05
CA GLN A 231 -11.25 13.34 -36.55
C GLN A 231 -12.71 13.19 -36.12
N GLY A 232 -13.22 14.02 -35.20
CA GLY A 232 -14.56 13.85 -34.64
C GLY A 232 -14.70 12.62 -33.74
N ALA A 233 -15.88 12.45 -33.15
CA ALA A 233 -16.15 11.36 -32.23
C ALA A 233 -16.11 9.98 -32.90
N LYS A 234 -15.79 8.95 -32.12
CA LYS A 234 -15.79 7.55 -32.55
C LYS A 234 -16.55 6.72 -31.53
N THR A 235 -17.12 5.60 -31.95
CA THR A 235 -17.87 4.72 -31.05
C THR A 235 -17.23 3.35 -31.03
N VAL A 236 -17.20 2.70 -29.86
CA VAL A 236 -16.92 1.27 -29.73
C VAL A 236 -18.17 0.55 -29.23
N ALA A 237 -18.39 -0.67 -29.69
CA ALA A 237 -19.53 -1.50 -29.31
C ALA A 237 -19.06 -2.91 -28.91
N ALA A 238 -19.71 -3.49 -27.89
CA ALA A 238 -19.47 -4.87 -27.49
C ALA A 238 -20.01 -5.84 -28.55
N GLN A 239 -19.57 -7.10 -28.54
CA GLN A 239 -20.28 -8.14 -29.30
C GLN A 239 -21.66 -8.41 -28.68
N THR A 240 -22.55 -9.03 -29.45
CA THR A 240 -23.86 -9.45 -28.93
C THR A 240 -23.68 -10.39 -27.73
N GLY A 241 -24.30 -10.04 -26.60
CA GLY A 241 -24.20 -10.81 -25.35
C GLY A 241 -23.05 -10.36 -24.42
N GLU A 242 -22.19 -9.45 -24.87
CA GLU A 242 -21.13 -8.87 -24.04
C GLU A 242 -21.53 -7.51 -23.47
N SER A 243 -20.79 -7.02 -22.48
CA SER A 243 -21.00 -5.70 -21.89
C SER A 243 -19.81 -4.77 -22.09
N ILE A 244 -20.08 -3.47 -22.20
CA ILE A 244 -19.08 -2.40 -22.05
C ILE A 244 -19.46 -1.58 -20.83
N ASN A 245 -18.53 -1.41 -19.89
CA ASN A 245 -18.72 -0.63 -18.66
C ASN A 245 -19.99 -1.05 -17.89
N GLY A 246 -20.25 -2.36 -17.84
CA GLY A 246 -21.42 -2.96 -17.18
C GLY A 246 -22.73 -2.89 -17.98
N VAL A 247 -22.75 -2.29 -19.17
CA VAL A 247 -23.95 -2.20 -20.01
C VAL A 247 -23.92 -3.30 -21.09
N SER A 248 -24.84 -4.26 -21.00
CA SER A 248 -25.01 -5.34 -21.98
C SER A 248 -25.37 -4.81 -23.37
N GLY A 249 -24.66 -5.24 -24.40
CA GLY A 249 -24.75 -4.70 -25.76
C GLY A 249 -24.38 -3.21 -25.85
N GLY A 250 -23.69 -2.69 -24.81
CA GLY A 250 -23.40 -1.28 -24.66
C GLY A 250 -22.47 -0.74 -25.75
N THR A 251 -22.58 0.56 -25.97
CA THR A 251 -21.64 1.33 -26.78
C THR A 251 -20.94 2.37 -25.91
N PHE A 252 -19.69 2.69 -26.23
CA PHE A 252 -18.96 3.78 -25.61
C PHE A 252 -18.52 4.80 -26.67
N VAL A 253 -18.88 6.07 -26.47
CA VAL A 253 -18.53 7.15 -27.38
C VAL A 253 -17.23 7.82 -26.91
N MET A 254 -16.20 7.69 -27.73
CA MET A 254 -14.91 8.36 -27.59
C MET A 254 -15.01 9.74 -28.26
N ASN A 255 -15.37 10.75 -27.47
CA ASN A 255 -15.70 12.11 -27.94
C ASN A 255 -14.58 13.14 -27.77
N ILE A 256 -13.43 12.74 -27.19
CA ILE A 256 -12.28 13.62 -27.01
C ILE A 256 -11.22 13.25 -28.04
N GLU A 257 -10.88 14.21 -28.89
CA GLU A 257 -9.78 14.13 -29.84
C GLU A 257 -8.42 14.30 -29.13
N SER A 258 -7.34 13.92 -29.80
CA SER A 258 -5.98 13.87 -29.23
C SER A 258 -5.90 13.06 -27.94
N ALA A 259 -6.69 11.99 -27.84
CA ALA A 259 -6.76 11.11 -26.68
C ALA A 259 -6.52 9.65 -27.10
N THR A 260 -5.96 8.89 -26.16
CA THR A 260 -5.89 7.43 -26.25
C THR A 260 -6.96 6.85 -25.34
N TYR A 261 -7.67 5.83 -25.80
CA TYR A 261 -8.59 5.04 -25.02
C TYR A 261 -8.07 3.62 -24.96
N ARG A 262 -8.34 2.92 -23.86
CA ARG A 262 -8.04 1.51 -23.71
C ARG A 262 -9.33 0.77 -23.44
N ALA A 263 -9.53 -0.31 -24.20
CA ALA A 263 -10.53 -1.33 -23.89
C ALA A 263 -9.79 -2.51 -23.26
N THR A 264 -10.15 -2.89 -22.04
CA THR A 264 -9.57 -4.01 -21.29
C THR A 264 -10.66 -5.03 -20.98
N VAL A 265 -10.38 -6.32 -21.13
CA VAL A 265 -11.28 -7.39 -20.70
C VAL A 265 -11.26 -7.48 -19.18
N SER A 266 -12.33 -7.04 -18.53
CA SER A 266 -12.47 -7.06 -17.06
C SER A 266 -13.07 -8.37 -16.54
N GLY A 267 -13.67 -9.16 -17.42
CA GLY A 267 -14.26 -10.47 -17.15
C GLY A 267 -14.66 -11.15 -18.45
N THR A 268 -14.95 -12.45 -18.43
CA THR A 268 -15.46 -13.15 -19.63
C THR A 268 -16.77 -12.50 -20.09
N GLY A 269 -16.79 -11.99 -21.33
CA GLY A 269 -17.92 -11.24 -21.88
C GLY A 269 -18.06 -9.79 -21.36
N ALA A 270 -17.05 -9.24 -20.71
CA ALA A 270 -17.07 -7.88 -20.15
C ALA A 270 -15.83 -7.07 -20.55
N TRP A 271 -16.09 -5.92 -21.18
CA TRP A 271 -15.10 -4.91 -21.51
C TRP A 271 -15.23 -3.70 -20.59
N GLU A 272 -14.11 -3.16 -20.14
CA GLU A 272 -14.00 -1.84 -19.54
C GLU A 272 -13.27 -0.92 -20.53
N VAL A 273 -13.92 0.18 -20.91
CA VAL A 273 -13.36 1.19 -21.81
C VAL A 273 -13.12 2.46 -21.02
N GLU A 274 -11.85 2.85 -20.92
CA GLU A 274 -11.43 4.07 -20.26
C GLU A 274 -10.59 4.95 -21.18
N ARG A 275 -10.61 6.26 -20.94
CA ARG A 275 -9.65 7.18 -21.55
C ARG A 275 -8.34 7.05 -20.81
N LEU A 276 -7.28 6.61 -21.50
CA LEU A 276 -5.94 6.84 -21.02
C LEU A 276 -5.73 8.36 -21.06
N GLY A 277 -5.47 8.97 -19.92
CA GLY A 277 -5.14 10.39 -19.91
C GLY A 277 -4.01 10.66 -20.90
N SER A 278 -3.85 11.93 -21.32
CA SER A 278 -2.70 12.32 -22.13
C SER A 278 -1.44 11.65 -21.54
N PRO A 279 -0.41 11.26 -22.32
CA PRO A 279 0.86 10.80 -21.73
C PRO A 279 1.42 11.78 -20.67
N THR A 280 0.88 13.00 -20.56
CA THR A 280 1.13 13.99 -19.51
C THR A 280 0.08 14.12 -18.39
N THR A 281 -1.08 13.47 -18.45
CA THR A 281 -2.09 13.47 -17.37
C THR A 281 -2.39 12.06 -16.89
N ARG A 282 -1.66 11.61 -15.87
CA ARG A 282 -2.09 10.46 -15.04
C ARG A 282 -3.55 10.68 -14.63
N ARG A 283 -4.39 9.63 -14.69
CA ARG A 283 -5.73 9.64 -14.10
C ARG A 283 -5.58 10.16 -12.68
N LEU A 284 -6.06 11.39 -12.44
CA LEU A 284 -5.97 11.98 -11.12
C LEU A 284 -6.83 11.11 -10.21
N LEU A 285 -6.23 10.64 -9.13
CA LEU A 285 -6.96 9.89 -8.11
C LEU A 285 -8.18 10.70 -7.71
N SER A 286 -9.31 10.00 -7.64
CA SER A 286 -10.57 10.62 -7.28
C SER A 286 -10.45 11.11 -5.85
N ARG A 287 -10.56 12.42 -5.63
CA ARG A 287 -10.48 13.05 -4.31
C ARG A 287 -11.62 14.03 -4.19
N VAL A 288 -12.37 13.94 -3.10
CA VAL A 288 -13.37 14.94 -2.75
C VAL A 288 -13.16 15.37 -1.31
N ARG A 289 -13.12 16.68 -1.10
CA ARG A 289 -13.27 17.28 0.22
C ARG A 289 -14.62 17.96 0.29
N ALA A 290 -15.44 17.58 1.27
CA ALA A 290 -16.79 18.08 1.46
C ALA A 290 -16.96 18.67 2.86
N PHE A 291 -17.76 19.74 2.96
CA PHE A 291 -18.03 20.45 4.20
C PHE A 291 -19.53 20.52 4.45
N MET A 292 -19.90 20.76 5.69
CA MET A 292 -21.28 21.10 6.05
C MET A 292 -21.74 22.37 5.33
N VAL A 293 -22.94 22.31 4.72
CA VAL A 293 -23.50 23.44 3.94
C VAL A 293 -23.77 24.67 4.82
N SER A 294 -24.29 24.44 6.01
CA SER A 294 -24.59 25.45 7.02
C SER A 294 -24.76 24.75 8.37
N ALA A 295 -24.59 25.47 9.48
CA ALA A 295 -24.97 24.96 10.79
C ALA A 295 -26.44 24.53 10.74
N THR A 296 -26.69 23.24 10.92
CA THR A 296 -28.02 22.65 10.80
C THR A 296 -28.31 21.82 12.02
N SER A 297 -29.54 21.96 12.49
CA SER A 297 -30.12 21.06 13.48
C SER A 297 -30.47 19.77 12.75
N VAL A 298 -29.74 18.70 13.04
CA VAL A 298 -29.89 17.39 12.40
C VAL A 298 -30.55 16.44 13.40
N ASN A 299 -31.68 15.85 13.00
CA ASN A 299 -32.37 14.85 13.80
C ASN A 299 -31.58 13.54 13.83
N VAL A 300 -31.74 12.77 14.92
CA VAL A 300 -31.25 11.39 14.97
C VAL A 300 -31.75 10.61 13.77
N ASN A 301 -30.93 9.68 13.28
CA ASN A 301 -31.21 8.85 12.12
C ASN A 301 -31.30 9.63 10.79
N SER A 302 -30.92 10.91 10.76
CA SER A 302 -30.80 11.70 9.53
C SER A 302 -29.37 11.68 8.97
N TYR A 303 -29.26 11.86 7.65
CA TYR A 303 -27.98 12.04 6.97
C TYR A 303 -27.46 13.47 7.15
N ILE A 304 -26.13 13.61 7.25
CA ILE A 304 -25.48 14.91 7.40
C ILE A 304 -25.31 15.55 6.00
N PRO A 305 -25.87 16.75 5.76
CA PRO A 305 -25.76 17.40 4.47
C PRO A 305 -24.35 17.95 4.26
N LEU A 306 -23.65 17.36 3.29
CA LEU A 306 -22.30 17.76 2.90
C LEU A 306 -22.33 18.37 1.49
N ARG A 307 -21.47 19.37 1.24
CA ARG A 307 -21.25 19.99 -0.08
C ARG A 307 -19.78 19.86 -0.46
N PRO A 308 -19.46 19.46 -1.69
CA PRO A 308 -18.07 19.41 -2.15
C PRO A 308 -17.47 20.82 -2.22
N GLU A 309 -16.29 21.02 -1.62
CA GLU A 309 -15.45 22.22 -1.79
C GLU A 309 -14.55 22.05 -3.01
N SER A 310 -13.90 20.89 -3.12
CA SER A 310 -13.03 20.55 -4.23
C SER A 310 -13.23 19.08 -4.58
N ALA A 311 -13.23 18.79 -5.89
CA ALA A 311 -13.27 17.45 -6.43
C ALA A 311 -12.27 17.34 -7.58
N THR A 312 -11.46 16.29 -7.57
CA THR A 312 -10.59 15.89 -8.68
C THR A 312 -10.86 14.43 -9.04
N GLY A 313 -10.64 14.05 -10.30
CA GLY A 313 -10.86 12.67 -10.77
C GLY A 313 -12.33 12.37 -11.06
N ASP A 314 -12.75 11.11 -10.85
CA ASP A 314 -14.14 10.72 -11.06
C ASP A 314 -15.04 11.37 -10.00
N PRO A 315 -16.28 11.74 -10.35
CA PRO A 315 -17.21 12.31 -9.38
C PRO A 315 -17.59 11.26 -8.32
N ILE A 316 -16.90 11.29 -7.18
CA ILE A 316 -17.26 10.49 -6.00
C ILE A 316 -18.49 11.08 -5.30
N MET A 317 -18.82 12.36 -5.48
CA MET A 317 -19.94 13.01 -4.79
C MET A 317 -20.89 13.72 -5.79
N PRO A 318 -21.78 12.99 -6.47
CA PRO A 318 -22.67 13.54 -7.49
C PRO A 318 -23.85 14.32 -6.89
N ALA A 319 -24.11 14.17 -5.58
CA ALA A 319 -25.16 14.89 -4.87
C ALA A 319 -24.65 15.33 -3.50
N ASN A 320 -25.22 16.43 -2.99
CA ASN A 320 -25.03 16.81 -1.60
C ASN A 320 -25.47 15.63 -0.73
N THR A 321 -24.67 15.24 0.28
CA THR A 321 -24.89 14.13 1.24
C THR A 321 -24.23 12.78 0.92
N TYR A 322 -24.05 12.39 -0.34
CA TYR A 322 -23.69 11.00 -0.69
C TYR A 322 -22.36 10.87 -1.44
N PHE A 323 -21.60 9.84 -1.09
CA PHE A 323 -20.38 9.41 -1.78
C PHE A 323 -20.62 8.09 -2.49
N TYR A 324 -20.25 7.99 -3.76
CA TYR A 324 -20.40 6.79 -4.60
C TYR A 324 -19.03 6.14 -4.75
N LEU A 325 -18.85 5.01 -4.07
CA LEU A 325 -17.58 4.29 -4.05
C LEU A 325 -17.69 3.10 -5.01
N LYS A 326 -16.70 2.98 -5.89
CA LYS A 326 -16.68 1.95 -6.95
C LYS A 326 -16.01 0.67 -6.48
N THR A 327 -16.54 -0.46 -6.93
CA THR A 327 -15.94 -1.78 -6.69
C THR A 327 -14.51 -1.85 -7.24
N GLY A 328 -13.66 -2.63 -6.58
CA GLY A 328 -12.28 -2.86 -7.01
C GLY A 328 -11.33 -1.66 -6.82
N ARG A 329 -11.79 -0.61 -6.14
CA ARG A 329 -10.97 0.55 -5.77
C ARG A 329 -10.77 0.61 -4.26
N ARG A 330 -9.72 1.27 -3.79
CA ARG A 330 -9.50 1.51 -2.36
C ARG A 330 -9.64 2.99 -2.05
N TYR A 331 -10.33 3.31 -0.96
CA TYR A 331 -10.60 4.67 -0.55
C TYR A 331 -10.13 4.89 0.88
N TRP A 332 -9.37 5.95 1.11
CA TRP A 332 -9.17 6.51 2.43
C TRP A 332 -10.26 7.53 2.71
N VAL A 333 -11.08 7.27 3.73
CA VAL A 333 -12.13 8.17 4.20
C VAL A 333 -11.69 8.76 5.53
N TYR A 334 -11.40 10.06 5.54
CA TYR A 334 -11.14 10.84 6.73
C TYR A 334 -12.34 11.73 7.03
N TYR A 335 -12.71 11.86 8.29
CA TYR A 335 -13.78 12.75 8.72
C TYR A 335 -13.43 13.46 10.01
N HIS A 336 -13.93 14.67 10.14
CA HIS A 336 -13.84 15.48 11.34
C HIS A 336 -15.18 16.19 11.53
N PHE A 337 -15.86 15.92 12.65
CA PHE A 337 -17.14 16.55 13.00
C PHE A 337 -16.99 17.38 14.26
N ARG A 338 -17.57 18.58 14.23
CA ARG A 338 -17.79 19.42 15.40
C ARG A 338 -19.27 19.54 15.64
N ALA A 339 -19.71 19.13 16.83
CA ALA A 339 -21.12 19.09 17.16
C ALA A 339 -21.38 19.72 18.53
N LYS A 340 -22.57 20.28 18.66
CA LYS A 340 -23.11 20.83 19.90
C LYS A 340 -24.42 20.14 20.21
N HIS A 341 -24.54 19.66 21.43
CA HIS A 341 -25.74 19.01 21.92
C HIS A 341 -26.19 19.65 23.25
N THR A 342 -27.50 19.75 23.46
CA THR A 342 -28.08 20.50 24.60
C THR A 342 -28.52 19.60 25.77
N SER A 343 -28.33 18.28 25.65
CA SER A 343 -28.73 17.30 26.66
C SER A 343 -27.58 16.32 26.93
N PRO A 344 -27.46 15.73 28.13
CA PRO A 344 -26.33 14.87 28.52
C PRO A 344 -26.34 13.47 27.87
N SER A 345 -26.73 13.35 26.59
CA SER A 345 -26.71 12.09 25.84
C SER A 345 -25.48 11.98 24.95
N PHE A 346 -25.06 10.73 24.72
CA PHE A 346 -23.99 10.42 23.80
C PHE A 346 -24.43 10.62 22.36
N VAL A 347 -23.63 11.37 21.59
CA VAL A 347 -23.86 11.57 20.16
C VAL A 347 -22.94 10.71 19.32
N GLY A 348 -23.53 9.80 18.56
CA GLY A 348 -22.81 8.93 17.66
C GLY A 348 -22.91 9.38 16.20
N ILE A 349 -21.77 9.64 15.55
CA ILE A 349 -21.68 9.96 14.11
C ILE A 349 -20.70 8.98 13.46
N GLY A 350 -21.10 8.39 12.33
CA GLY A 350 -20.23 7.50 11.57
C GLY A 350 -20.67 7.33 10.13
N PRO A 351 -19.81 6.72 9.30
CA PRO A 351 -20.12 6.40 7.93
C PRO A 351 -21.13 5.25 7.86
N TYR A 352 -22.05 5.39 6.92
CA TYR A 352 -23.26 4.60 6.78
C TYR A 352 -23.39 4.13 5.35
N ASP A 353 -23.56 2.83 5.17
CA ASP A 353 -23.90 2.24 3.88
C ASP A 353 -25.40 2.40 3.66
N VAL A 354 -25.74 3.28 2.71
CA VAL A 354 -27.12 3.59 2.35
C VAL A 354 -27.77 2.41 1.62
N THR A 355 -26.97 1.60 0.92
CA THR A 355 -27.45 0.44 0.14
C THR A 355 -27.87 -0.69 1.09
N SER A 356 -27.03 -1.05 2.06
CA SER A 356 -27.34 -2.11 3.02
C SER A 356 -28.13 -1.62 4.24
N ASN A 357 -28.26 -0.30 4.42
CA ASN A 357 -28.84 0.33 5.59
C ASN A 357 -28.13 -0.11 6.90
N THR A 358 -26.79 -0.20 6.86
CA THR A 358 -25.94 -0.56 8.01
C THR A 358 -24.79 0.42 8.21
N TYR A 359 -24.27 0.53 9.44
CA TYR A 359 -23.01 1.25 9.70
C TYR A 359 -21.81 0.42 9.19
N LEU A 360 -20.87 1.08 8.50
CA LEU A 360 -19.70 0.42 7.90
C LEU A 360 -18.61 0.06 8.91
N TYR A 361 -18.60 0.72 10.06
CA TYR A 361 -17.67 0.51 11.14
C TYR A 361 -18.44 0.60 12.45
N ASN A 362 -17.99 -0.10 13.50
CA ASN A 362 -18.54 0.10 14.84
C ASN A 362 -18.29 1.57 15.18
N PRO A 363 -19.31 2.43 15.10
CA PRO A 363 -19.09 3.86 15.10
C PRO A 363 -18.30 4.19 16.35
N THR A 364 -17.20 4.92 16.22
CA THR A 364 -16.54 5.49 17.39
C THR A 364 -17.63 6.19 18.18
N THR A 365 -17.98 5.65 19.34
CA THR A 365 -18.94 6.26 20.25
C THR A 365 -18.25 7.51 20.75
N ILE A 366 -18.43 8.61 20.02
CA ILE A 366 -17.88 9.89 20.41
C ILE A 366 -18.66 10.29 21.64
N SER A 367 -18.04 10.04 22.78
CA SER A 367 -18.67 10.28 24.06
C SER A 367 -18.50 11.75 24.41
N PHE A 368 -19.45 12.57 23.95
CA PHE A 368 -19.57 13.96 24.35
C PHE A 368 -20.03 14.00 25.81
N ASN A 369 -19.09 13.98 26.75
CA ASN A 369 -19.41 14.05 28.17
C ASN A 369 -19.55 15.52 28.59
N THR A 370 -20.68 16.14 28.26
CA THR A 370 -20.96 17.52 28.70
C THR A 370 -21.50 17.51 30.13
N SER A 371 -20.65 17.26 31.11
CA SER A 371 -20.98 17.49 32.52
C SER A 371 -20.72 18.95 32.90
N ALA A 372 -21.35 19.95 32.29
CA ALA A 372 -21.28 21.32 32.82
C ALA A 372 -22.36 22.27 32.29
N THR A 373 -22.95 22.96 33.26
CA THR A 373 -23.90 24.08 33.20
C THR A 373 -23.29 25.40 32.72
N SER A 374 -22.28 25.41 31.85
CA SER A 374 -21.60 26.66 31.41
C SER A 374 -21.76 26.94 29.91
N SER A 375 -22.49 28.02 29.62
CA SER A 375 -22.36 28.93 28.47
C SER A 375 -21.77 28.38 27.15
N TYR A 376 -22.66 28.08 26.20
CA TYR A 376 -22.61 28.21 24.73
C TYR A 376 -21.35 27.84 23.89
N ASN A 377 -20.14 27.69 24.42
CA ASN A 377 -18.89 27.75 23.65
C ASN A 377 -18.05 26.46 23.58
N ASP A 378 -18.38 25.40 24.33
CA ASP A 378 -17.61 24.15 24.26
C ASP A 378 -18.11 23.28 23.09
N MET A 379 -17.44 23.41 21.95
CA MET A 379 -17.62 22.51 20.81
C MET A 379 -16.64 21.35 20.94
N ASP A 380 -17.19 20.17 21.17
CA ASP A 380 -16.40 18.95 21.13
C ASP A 380 -16.16 18.53 19.67
N SER A 381 -14.95 18.04 19.40
CA SER A 381 -14.52 17.62 18.08
C SER A 381 -14.19 16.13 18.07
N ALA A 382 -14.59 15.45 16.99
CA ALA A 382 -14.19 14.08 16.75
C ALA A 382 -13.62 13.92 15.35
N ALA A 383 -12.47 13.28 15.26
CA ALA A 383 -11.83 12.90 14.01
C ALA A 383 -11.72 11.36 13.93
N GLY A 384 -11.85 10.83 12.73
CA GLY A 384 -11.65 9.42 12.44
C GLY A 384 -11.22 9.21 11.00
N GLY A 385 -10.66 8.03 10.74
CA GLY A 385 -10.24 7.61 9.42
C GLY A 385 -10.52 6.13 9.21
N MET A 386 -10.84 5.73 7.99
CA MET A 386 -10.97 4.33 7.61
C MET A 386 -10.53 4.09 6.17
N LEU A 387 -10.02 2.89 5.95
CA LEU A 387 -9.76 2.35 4.63
C LEU A 387 -10.99 1.54 4.19
N LEU A 388 -11.52 1.84 3.02
CA LEU A 388 -12.66 1.13 2.42
C LEU A 388 -12.24 0.46 1.12
N GLU A 389 -12.64 -0.80 0.95
CA GLU A 389 -12.44 -1.60 -0.26
C GLU A 389 -13.80 -2.16 -0.69
N PRO A 390 -14.59 -1.39 -1.45
CA PRO A 390 -15.90 -1.85 -1.88
C PRO A 390 -15.80 -3.13 -2.72
N VAL A 391 -16.49 -4.19 -2.30
CA VAL A 391 -16.65 -5.43 -3.09
C VAL A 391 -17.73 -5.28 -4.17
N ILE A 392 -18.63 -4.32 -3.98
CA ILE A 392 -19.65 -3.88 -4.94
C ILE A 392 -19.70 -2.35 -4.92
N ASP A 393 -20.20 -1.73 -5.99
CA ASP A 393 -20.51 -0.30 -5.97
C ASP A 393 -21.51 -0.01 -4.85
N PHE A 394 -21.23 0.95 -3.98
CA PHE A 394 -22.19 1.36 -2.95
C PHE A 394 -22.18 2.86 -2.66
N THR A 395 -23.26 3.31 -2.03
CA THR A 395 -23.47 4.70 -1.66
C THR A 395 -23.23 4.87 -0.16
N MET A 396 -22.21 5.66 0.18
CA MET A 396 -21.88 6.02 1.55
C MET A 396 -22.49 7.38 1.91
N ALA A 397 -22.98 7.52 3.14
CA ALA A 397 -23.31 8.79 3.77
C ALA A 397 -22.70 8.85 5.18
N PHE A 398 -22.82 10.00 5.85
CA PHE A 398 -22.60 10.09 7.29
C PHE A 398 -23.94 10.26 7.99
N ARG A 399 -24.18 9.46 9.04
CA ARG A 399 -25.47 9.38 9.72
C ARG A 399 -25.30 9.43 11.24
N ILE A 400 -26.20 10.15 11.91
CA ILE A 400 -26.29 10.21 13.37
C ILE A 400 -27.11 9.02 13.89
N TYR A 401 -26.61 8.18 14.81
CA TYR A 401 -27.37 7.02 15.34
C TYR A 401 -27.86 7.14 16.77
N ASN A 402 -27.24 7.96 17.61
CA ASN A 402 -27.62 8.10 19.01
C ASN A 402 -27.55 9.56 19.39
N ALA A 403 -28.62 10.14 19.93
CA ALA A 403 -28.61 11.48 20.54
C ALA A 403 -29.69 11.69 21.60
N GLY A 404 -30.43 10.65 22.00
CA GLY A 404 -31.76 10.85 22.59
C GLY A 404 -32.74 11.46 21.57
N SER A 405 -33.84 12.07 22.03
CA SER A 405 -34.87 12.65 21.16
C SER A 405 -34.56 14.05 20.64
N ASN A 406 -33.46 14.67 21.10
CA ASN A 406 -33.17 16.07 20.78
C ASN A 406 -32.31 16.17 19.52
N PRO A 407 -32.59 17.14 18.64
CA PRO A 407 -31.72 17.43 17.52
C PRO A 407 -30.31 17.87 17.96
N ILE A 408 -29.32 17.59 17.12
CA ILE A 408 -27.93 18.03 17.32
C ILE A 408 -27.62 19.16 16.35
N THR A 409 -26.94 20.19 16.82
CA THR A 409 -26.40 21.23 15.95
C THR A 409 -24.98 20.85 15.55
N ILE A 410 -24.76 20.57 14.27
CA ILE A 410 -23.41 20.35 13.75
C ILE A 410 -22.87 21.68 13.25
N ASP A 411 -21.66 22.05 13.65
CA ASP A 411 -20.99 23.28 13.23
C ASP A 411 -20.47 23.14 11.79
N ASN A 412 -20.59 24.21 11.01
CA ASN A 412 -19.99 24.27 9.68
C ASN A 412 -18.49 24.65 9.70
N PHE A 413 -18.00 25.26 10.79
CA PHE A 413 -16.60 25.67 10.92
C PHE A 413 -15.70 24.54 11.45
N GLY A 414 -15.15 23.77 10.52
CA GLY A 414 -14.17 22.70 10.79
C GLY A 414 -14.73 21.30 10.63
N THR A 415 -16.05 21.15 10.46
CA THR A 415 -16.65 19.89 10.03
C THR A 415 -16.35 19.65 8.55
N HIS A 416 -15.60 18.60 8.27
CA HIS A 416 -15.29 18.20 6.91
C HIS A 416 -15.12 16.69 6.79
N VAL A 417 -15.34 16.20 5.58
CA VAL A 417 -15.09 14.83 5.16
C VAL A 417 -14.18 14.88 3.95
N GLU A 418 -13.16 14.03 3.95
CA GLU A 418 -12.26 13.86 2.83
C GLU A 418 -12.27 12.39 2.41
N VAL A 419 -12.59 12.14 1.14
CA VAL A 419 -12.55 10.80 0.54
C VAL A 419 -11.52 10.82 -0.57
N VAL A 420 -10.53 9.94 -0.48
CA VAL A 420 -9.39 9.86 -1.40
C VAL A 420 -9.29 8.45 -1.95
N GLU A 421 -9.39 8.28 -3.26
CA GLU A 421 -9.02 7.04 -3.96
C GLU A 421 -7.51 6.84 -3.84
N LEU A 422 -7.09 5.67 -3.37
CA LEU A 422 -5.68 5.34 -3.25
C LEU A 422 -5.16 4.75 -4.57
N PRO A 423 -3.92 5.08 -4.97
CA PRO A 423 -3.28 4.43 -6.11
C PRO A 423 -3.10 2.94 -5.87
N LYS A 424 -3.19 2.16 -6.95
CA LYS A 424 -3.00 0.70 -6.93
C LYS A 424 -1.70 0.28 -6.24
N TYR A 425 -0.60 0.97 -6.56
CA TYR A 425 0.73 0.67 -6.04
C TYR A 425 0.91 0.94 -4.53
N ILE A 426 -0.03 1.59 -3.85
CA ILE A 426 0.06 1.77 -2.39
C ILE A 426 -0.34 0.49 -1.66
N TYR A 427 -1.08 -0.40 -2.31
CA TYR A 427 -1.70 -1.56 -1.67
C TYR A 427 -1.45 -2.91 -2.37
N GLU A 428 -0.72 -2.89 -3.49
CA GLU A 428 -0.02 -4.04 -4.06
C GLU A 428 1.43 -4.02 -3.58
#